data_AF-A0A3N7GNH0-F1
#
_entry.id   AF-A0A3N7GNH0-F1
#
_cell.length_a   1.000
_cell.length_b   1.000
_cell.length_c   1.000
_cell.angle_alpha   90.00
_cell.angle_beta   90.00
_cell.angle_gamma   90.00
#
_symmetry.space_group_name_H-M   'P 1'
#
loop_
_entity.id
_entity.type
_entity.pdbx_description
1 polymer ?
#
loop_
_entity_poly.entity_id
_entity_poly.type
_entity_poly.pdbx_seq_one_letter_code
_entity_poly.pdbx_strand_id
1 'polypeptide(L)' 'QEKFDMRKKVPLRRVGEHQELANLAAYLVSDFSAYINGEVITIDGGEWLQGAGQFNMLEAIPREMWEQLEAMIKAKKSN' A
#
# COMPACT_ATOMS: atom_id res chain seq x y z
N GLN A 1 -0.56 17.56 -17.47
CA GLN A 1 -1.53 16.69 -16.76
C GLN A 1 -0.86 15.48 -16.09
N GLU A 2 0.25 14.92 -16.58
CA GLU A 2 0.92 13.76 -15.95
C GLU A 2 1.55 13.98 -14.56
N LYS A 3 1.85 15.22 -14.17
CA LYS A 3 2.53 15.55 -12.90
C LYS A 3 1.70 15.26 -11.63
N PHE A 4 0.40 14.98 -11.75
CA PHE A 4 -0.52 14.79 -10.61
C PHE A 4 -1.36 13.52 -10.71
N ASP A 5 -0.84 12.45 -11.32
CA ASP A 5 -1.55 11.18 -11.34
C ASP A 5 -1.47 10.48 -9.96
N MET A 6 -2.49 10.72 -9.13
CA MET A 6 -2.60 10.16 -7.78
C MET A 6 -2.60 8.62 -7.79
N ARG A 7 -3.05 7.98 -8.87
CA ARG A 7 -3.10 6.51 -8.99
C ARG A 7 -1.71 5.87 -8.93
N LYS A 8 -0.63 6.63 -9.22
CA LYS A 8 0.75 6.12 -9.13
C LYS A 8 1.19 5.82 -7.70
N LYS A 9 0.57 6.48 -6.71
CA LYS A 9 0.84 6.28 -5.28
C LYS A 9 0.01 5.15 -4.66
N VAL A 10 -1.09 4.77 -5.31
CA VAL A 10 -1.97 3.70 -4.85
C VAL A 10 -1.48 2.36 -5.41
N PRO A 11 -1.16 1.36 -4.56
CA PRO A 11 -0.79 0.02 -5.00
C PRO A 11 -1.76 -0.60 -6.01
N LEU A 12 -3.07 -0.42 -5.84
CA LEU A 12 -4.10 -0.88 -6.77
C LEU A 12 -4.13 -0.16 -8.13
N ARG A 13 -3.31 0.88 -8.33
CA ARG A 13 -3.19 1.66 -9.58
C ARG A 13 -4.50 2.30 -10.07
N ARG A 14 -5.45 2.50 -9.17
CA ARG A 14 -6.71 3.20 -9.40
C ARG A 14 -7.13 3.97 -8.16
N VAL A 15 -8.07 4.89 -8.34
CA VAL A 15 -8.81 5.48 -7.21
C VAL A 15 -9.98 4.57 -6.84
N GLY A 16 -10.49 4.76 -5.62
CA GLY A 16 -11.72 4.11 -5.18
C GLY A 16 -12.95 4.64 -5.92
N GLU A 17 -13.94 3.77 -6.09
CA GLU A 17 -15.27 4.14 -6.57
C GLU A 17 -16.20 4.44 -5.39
N HIS A 18 -17.15 5.36 -5.56
CA HIS A 18 -18.10 5.73 -4.50
C HIS A 18 -18.88 4.52 -3.96
N GLN A 19 -19.16 3.54 -4.81
CA GLN A 19 -19.87 2.33 -4.43
C GLN A 19 -19.07 1.46 -3.43
N GLU A 20 -17.74 1.49 -3.48
CA GLU A 20 -16.89 0.73 -2.55
C GLU A 20 -17.03 1.29 -1.12
N LEU A 21 -17.02 2.62 -0.99
CA LEU A 21 -17.30 3.29 0.29
C LEU A 21 -18.75 3.04 0.75
N ALA A 22 -19.72 3.15 -0.16
CA ALA A 22 -21.13 2.93 0.17
C ALA A 22 -21.38 1.51 0.67
N ASN A 23 -20.76 0.50 0.05
CA ASN A 23 -20.87 -0.90 0.48
C ASN A 23 -20.26 -1.13 1.87
N LEU A 24 -19.08 -0.56 2.14
CA LEU A 24 -18.46 -0.66 3.47
C LEU A 24 -19.34 0.02 4.53
N ALA A 25 -19.83 1.23 4.25
CA ALA A 25 -20.73 1.95 5.14
C ALA A 25 -22.02 1.15 5.40
N ALA A 26 -22.63 0.59 4.35
CA ALA A 26 -23.84 -0.23 4.46
C ALA A 26 -23.62 -1.47 5.34
N TYR A 27 -22.46 -2.13 5.21
CA TYR A 27 -22.09 -3.23 6.09
C TYR A 27 -21.96 -2.76 7.55
N LEU A 28 -21.21 -1.68 7.80
CA LEU A 28 -20.93 -1.18 9.15
C LEU A 28 -22.15 -0.66 9.92
N VAL A 29 -23.20 -0.20 9.21
CA VAL A 29 -24.46 0.23 9.84
C VAL A 29 -25.47 -0.90 10.00
N SER A 30 -25.19 -2.09 9.44
CA SER A 30 -26.09 -3.24 9.50
C SER A 30 -25.88 -4.10 10.74
N ASP A 31 -26.84 -4.97 11.05
CA ASP A 31 -26.69 -5.95 12.13
C ASP A 31 -25.57 -6.98 11.86
N PHE A 32 -25.09 -7.11 10.61
CA PHE A 32 -23.99 -8.01 10.28
C PHE A 32 -22.64 -7.59 10.88
N SER A 33 -22.50 -6.34 11.29
CA SER A 33 -21.32 -5.80 11.98
C SER A 33 -21.57 -5.54 13.47
N ALA A 34 -22.58 -6.17 14.08
CA ALA A 34 -23.00 -5.85 15.46
C ALA A 34 -21.91 -5.96 16.54
N TYR A 35 -20.81 -6.67 16.26
CA TYR A 35 -19.66 -6.79 17.17
C TYR A 35 -18.44 -5.95 16.78
N ILE A 36 -18.54 -5.17 15.70
CA ILE A 36 -17.50 -4.21 15.29
C ILE A 36 -17.79 -2.88 15.98
N ASN A 37 -16.94 -2.49 16.92
CA ASN A 37 -17.05 -1.23 17.63
C ASN A 37 -15.66 -0.67 17.95
N GLY A 38 -15.49 0.65 17.85
CA GLY A 38 -14.22 1.33 18.13
C GLY A 38 -13.13 1.15 17.05
N GLU A 39 -13.47 0.62 15.89
CA GLU A 39 -12.54 0.31 14.81
C GLU A 39 -12.40 1.46 13.79
N VAL A 40 -11.25 1.53 13.10
CA VAL A 40 -10.97 2.48 12.02
C VAL A 40 -10.54 1.71 10.78
N ILE A 41 -11.43 1.65 9.77
CA ILE A 41 -11.17 0.88 8.55
C ILE A 41 -10.64 1.80 7.44
N THR A 42 -9.40 1.58 7.03
CA THR A 42 -8.77 2.28 5.90
C THR A 42 -9.26 1.72 4.56
N ILE A 43 -9.69 2.60 3.64
CA ILE A 43 -10.15 2.25 2.29
C ILE A 43 -9.45 3.11 1.22
N ASP A 44 -8.13 2.96 1.11
CA ASP A 44 -7.28 3.82 0.27
C ASP A 44 -6.53 3.06 -0.84
N GLY A 45 -6.87 1.79 -1.07
CA GLY A 45 -6.17 0.93 -2.02
C GLY A 45 -4.70 0.68 -1.69
N GLY A 46 -4.29 0.89 -0.43
CA GLY A 46 -2.93 0.69 0.09
C GLY A 46 -2.05 1.94 0.05
N GLU A 47 -2.57 3.11 -0.31
CA GLU A 47 -1.79 4.34 -0.45
C GLU A 47 -1.01 4.69 0.84
N TRP A 48 -1.66 4.60 2.00
CA TRP A 48 -1.08 4.92 3.29
C TRP A 48 0.14 4.05 3.57
N LEU A 49 -0.01 2.72 3.43
CA LEU A 49 1.08 1.78 3.68
C LEU A 49 2.21 1.97 2.67
N GLN A 50 1.89 2.24 1.40
CA GLN A 50 2.89 2.54 0.38
C GLN A 50 3.69 3.80 0.70
N GLY A 51 3.02 4.85 1.18
CA GLY A 51 3.62 6.16 1.47
C GLY A 51 4.40 6.20 2.79
N ALA A 52 3.99 5.44 3.81
CA ALA A 52 4.57 5.51 5.15
C ALA A 52 5.80 4.61 5.35
N GLY A 53 6.00 3.59 4.51
CA GLY A 53 7.11 2.66 4.67
C GLY A 53 8.46 3.25 4.24
N GLN A 54 9.41 3.34 5.19
CA GLN A 54 10.75 3.89 4.98
C GLN A 54 11.53 3.25 3.83
N PHE A 55 11.24 1.99 3.49
CA PHE A 55 11.95 1.22 2.46
C PHE A 55 11.05 0.83 1.27
N ASN A 56 9.82 1.34 1.17
CA ASN A 56 8.93 0.98 0.07
C ASN A 56 9.45 1.48 -1.28
N MET A 57 10.32 2.51 -1.31
CA MET A 57 10.98 2.92 -2.55
C MET A 57 11.87 1.81 -3.15
N LEU A 58 12.28 0.81 -2.36
CA LEU A 58 13.11 -0.28 -2.85
C LEU A 58 12.34 -1.22 -3.80
N GLU A 59 11.01 -1.15 -3.84
CA GLU A 59 10.20 -1.85 -4.86
C GLU A 59 10.52 -1.38 -6.28
N ALA A 60 11.01 -0.16 -6.45
CA ALA A 60 11.41 0.37 -7.74
C ALA A 60 12.78 -0.14 -8.22
N ILE A 61 13.53 -0.86 -7.38
CA ILE A 61 14.86 -1.37 -7.71
C ILE A 61 14.73 -2.61 -8.62
N PRO A 62 15.36 -2.63 -9.80
CA PRO A 62 15.38 -3.78 -10.69
C PRO A 62 16.02 -5.02 -10.06
N ARG A 63 15.61 -6.21 -10.51
CA ARG A 63 16.08 -7.48 -9.94
C ARG A 63 17.60 -7.64 -10.04
N GLU A 64 18.18 -7.20 -11.14
CA GLU A 64 19.61 -7.29 -11.41
C GLU A 64 20.43 -6.43 -10.44
N MET A 65 19.90 -5.25 -10.07
CA MET A 65 20.52 -4.37 -9.07
C MET A 65 20.43 -4.98 -7.67
N TRP A 66 19.35 -5.71 -7.36
CA TRP A 66 19.21 -6.41 -6.09
C TRP A 66 20.27 -7.49 -5.88
N GLU A 67 20.62 -8.24 -6.93
CA GLU A 67 21.68 -9.26 -6.86
C GLU A 67 23.05 -8.64 -6.53
N GLN A 68 23.34 -7.47 -7.11
CA GLN A 68 24.56 -6.71 -6.79
C GLN A 68 24.56 -6.22 -5.34
N LEU A 69 23.44 -5.68 -4.86
CA LEU A 69 23.28 -5.24 -3.47
C LEU A 69 23.49 -6.41 -2.48
N GLU A 70 22.91 -7.57 -2.78
CA GLU A 70 23.06 -8.77 -1.97
C GLU A 70 24.53 -9.24 -1.91
N ALA A 71 25.22 -9.25 -3.05
CA ALA A 71 26.64 -9.63 -3.11
C ALA A 71 27.53 -8.69 -2.27
N MET A 72 27.28 -7.37 -2.33
CA MET A 72 28.02 -6.39 -1.52
C MET A 72 27.80 -6.58 -0.01
N ILE A 73 26.56 -6.85 0.41
CA ILE A 73 26.23 -7.11 1.82
C ILE A 73 26.95 -8.38 2.31
N LYS A 74 26.92 -9.46 1.52
CA LYS A 74 27.61 -10.71 1.88
C LYS A 74 29.12 -10.54 1.98
N ALA A 75 29.73 -9.85 1.01
CA ALA A 75 31.18 -9.61 1.01
C ALA A 75 31.64 -8.80 2.24
N LYS A 76 30.85 -7.83 2.69
CA LYS A 76 31.15 -7.04 3.89
C LYS A 76 31.00 -7.84 5.19
N LYS A 77 30.14 -8.87 5.22
CA LYS A 77 29.93 -9.75 6.38
C LYS A 77 31.05 -10.80 6.54
N SER A 78 31.73 -11.16 5.46
CA SER A 78 32.86 -12.10 5.47
C SER A 78 34.21 -11.48 5.86
N ASN A 79 34.26 -10.16 6.10
CA ASN A 79 35.38 -9.44 6.73
C ASN A 79 35.06 -9.13 8.19
#